data_AF-A0A0T9R3R6-F1
#
_entry.id   AF-A0A0T9R3R6-F1
#
_cell.length_a   1.000
_cell.length_b   1.000
_cell.length_c   1.000
_cell.angle_alpha   90.00
_cell.angle_beta   90.00
_cell.angle_gamma   90.00
#
_symmetry.space_group_name_H-M   'P 1'
#
loop_
_entity.id
_entity.type
_entity.pdbx_description
1 polymer ?
#
loop_
_entity_poly.entity_id
_entity_poly.type
_entity_poly.pdbx_seq_one_letter_code
_entity_poly.pdbx_strand_id
1 'polypeptide(L)'
;MIGLRRKPYLNLRNYKWKSLIYIMRKITGLILLFFATFLPYGKISYGKAIPWQGEPFFIYSRGMAVSELLKDLGMNYGIPVVVSAEINEHFTGKIRDKTPEKILSELAGRYNITWYYDGETLYFYPAQSIKREFISPDGLAANTLVKYLQRGDVLAGKNCAIKAIPHLDTLEVKGVPICIERVKAVSKMLSEQVRHQNQNKETVKVFPLKYASAADSDYQYRDQNVRLPGLVSVLRELNQGNNLPLVGGNQPEGNQASSPVFSADPRQNAVIIRDRQANMPIYRSLITQLDQRPIQIEISVTIIDVDAGDISQLGVDWSASASIGGTGVSFNSTFAKSNAEGFSTVIGDTGNFMVRLNALQKNSRARILSQPSVVTLNNIQAVLDKNVTFYTKLQGEKVAKLESVTSGSLLRVTPRMIETEGVQEVLLNLNIQDGQQQASTNSNEPLPEIRNSDISTQATLQVGQSLLLGGFIQDTQIESQNKIPLLGDIPLLGGLFRSTDKQSHSVVRLFLIKAVPVNAGE
;
A
#
# COMPACT_ATOMS: atom_id res chain seq x y z
N MET A 1 -17.47 -59.94 68.38
CA MET A 1 -18.26 -61.13 68.78
C MET A 1 -19.00 -61.62 67.55
N ILE A 2 -18.72 -62.84 67.08
CA ILE A 2 -19.66 -63.99 67.14
C ILE A 2 -21.01 -63.58 66.54
N GLY A 3 -21.42 -63.99 65.34
CA GLY A 3 -21.41 -65.33 64.76
C GLY A 3 -22.86 -65.75 64.45
N LEU A 4 -23.05 -66.55 63.38
CA LEU A 4 -24.28 -67.27 62.96
C LEU A 4 -25.24 -66.47 62.06
N ARG A 5 -25.66 -66.96 60.89
CA ARG A 5 -26.26 -68.28 60.64
C ARG A 5 -26.13 -68.72 59.17
N ARG A 6 -25.95 -70.03 58.95
CA ARG A 6 -25.99 -70.73 57.64
C ARG A 6 -27.43 -70.87 57.11
N LYS A 7 -27.61 -70.62 55.79
CA LYS A 7 -28.24 -71.40 54.68
C LYS A 7 -29.48 -72.29 54.97
N PRO A 8 -30.41 -72.55 54.00
CA PRO A 8 -30.13 -73.11 52.64
C PRO A 8 -31.11 -72.69 51.49
N TYR A 9 -30.64 -72.47 50.25
CA TYR A 9 -30.57 -73.33 49.03
C TYR A 9 -31.83 -73.44 48.12
N LEU A 10 -31.51 -73.54 46.81
CA LEU A 10 -32.31 -73.82 45.59
C LEU A 10 -33.04 -72.62 44.93
N ASN A 11 -33.05 -72.40 43.60
CA ASN A 11 -32.45 -73.12 42.49
C ASN A 11 -32.42 -72.27 41.19
N LEU A 12 -31.33 -72.42 40.42
CA LEU A 12 -31.14 -72.37 38.95
C LEU A 12 -32.10 -71.56 38.04
N ARG A 13 -31.54 -70.58 37.30
CA ARG A 13 -31.32 -70.70 35.83
C ARG A 13 -30.53 -69.51 35.21
N ASN A 14 -29.47 -69.89 34.49
CA ASN A 14 -28.89 -69.26 33.30
C ASN A 14 -28.31 -67.83 33.36
N TYR A 15 -27.02 -67.76 33.67
CA TYR A 15 -26.13 -66.69 33.18
C TYR A 15 -24.71 -67.23 33.11
N LYS A 16 -24.19 -67.61 31.92
CA LYS A 16 -22.76 -67.90 31.73
C LYS A 16 -22.34 -68.13 30.27
N TRP A 17 -22.26 -67.10 29.43
CA TRP A 17 -21.46 -67.17 28.18
C TRP A 17 -20.80 -65.81 27.89
N LYS A 18 -19.93 -65.36 28.81
CA LYS A 18 -18.91 -64.32 28.56
C LYS A 18 -17.68 -64.64 29.43
N SER A 19 -16.92 -65.67 29.09
CA SER A 19 -15.52 -65.85 29.51
C SER A 19 -14.92 -67.12 28.87
N LEU A 20 -14.67 -67.04 27.57
CA LEU A 20 -13.86 -67.97 26.77
C LEU A 20 -13.70 -67.29 25.40
N ILE A 21 -13.12 -66.08 25.32
CA ILE A 21 -11.69 -65.83 25.51
C ILE A 21 -10.87 -66.89 24.74
N TYR A 22 -10.41 -66.44 23.56
CA TYR A 22 -8.98 -66.26 23.35
C TYR A 22 -8.19 -67.44 22.76
N ILE A 23 -8.84 -68.46 22.21
CA ILE A 23 -8.17 -69.62 21.58
C ILE A 23 -8.53 -69.84 20.08
N MET A 24 -9.26 -68.93 19.43
CA MET A 24 -9.55 -69.00 17.97
C MET A 24 -8.91 -67.87 17.14
N ARG A 25 -7.81 -67.28 17.64
CA ARG A 25 -7.08 -66.20 16.97
C ARG A 25 -5.63 -66.58 16.67
N LYS A 26 -5.44 -67.76 16.07
CA LYS A 26 -4.23 -68.26 15.39
C LYS A 26 -4.64 -69.55 14.69
N ILE A 27 -4.27 -69.72 13.41
CA ILE A 27 -4.61 -70.86 12.52
C ILE A 27 -5.94 -70.68 11.75
N THR A 28 -5.94 -69.74 10.81
CA THR A 28 -6.62 -69.85 9.49
C THR A 28 -5.94 -68.86 8.54
N GLY A 29 -4.65 -69.09 8.33
CA GLY A 29 -3.82 -68.40 7.35
C GLY A 29 -3.20 -69.42 6.42
N LEU A 30 -3.94 -69.83 5.40
CA LEU A 30 -3.49 -70.35 4.10
C LEU A 30 -4.75 -70.77 3.33
N ILE A 31 -4.82 -70.47 2.03
CA ILE A 31 -5.95 -70.70 1.10
C ILE A 31 -6.98 -69.55 1.07
N LEU A 32 -6.55 -68.39 0.57
CA LEU A 32 -7.34 -67.47 -0.27
C LEU A 32 -6.39 -66.39 -0.83
N LEU A 33 -5.42 -66.84 -1.64
CA LEU A 33 -4.49 -65.99 -2.38
C LEU A 33 -4.54 -66.43 -3.85
N PHE A 34 -5.68 -66.20 -4.50
CA PHE A 34 -5.81 -66.24 -5.97
C PHE A 34 -7.10 -65.55 -6.43
N PHE A 35 -7.27 -64.27 -6.11
CA PHE A 35 -8.22 -63.40 -6.83
C PHE A 35 -7.78 -61.93 -6.71
N ALA A 36 -6.54 -61.67 -7.09
CA ALA A 36 -6.09 -60.34 -7.47
C ALA A 36 -6.07 -60.30 -9.00
N THR A 37 -7.14 -59.75 -9.59
CA THR A 37 -7.17 -58.89 -10.79
C THR A 37 -8.61 -58.86 -11.26
N PHE A 38 -9.37 -57.85 -10.86
CA PHE A 38 -10.34 -57.12 -11.69
C PHE A 38 -10.89 -55.99 -10.82
N LEU A 39 -10.11 -54.92 -10.69
CA LEU A 39 -10.69 -53.62 -10.38
C LEU A 39 -11.67 -53.32 -11.51
N PRO A 40 -12.96 -53.03 -11.25
CA PRO A 40 -13.83 -52.54 -12.30
C PRO A 40 -13.33 -51.12 -12.64
N TYR A 41 -12.58 -51.06 -13.74
CA TYR A 41 -12.41 -49.84 -14.52
C TYR A 41 -13.79 -49.22 -14.73
N GLY A 42 -13.92 -47.94 -14.37
CA GLY A 42 -14.96 -47.01 -14.83
C GLY A 42 -16.40 -47.49 -14.70
N LYS A 43 -17.19 -46.84 -13.84
CA LYS A 43 -18.63 -46.76 -14.10
C LYS A 43 -18.81 -46.06 -15.46
N ILE A 44 -19.02 -46.84 -16.50
CA ILE A 44 -19.49 -46.34 -17.79
C ILE A 44 -20.91 -45.86 -17.50
N SER A 45 -21.11 -44.54 -17.46
CA SER A 45 -22.45 -43.98 -17.46
C SER A 45 -23.08 -44.39 -18.78
N TYR A 46 -24.04 -45.31 -18.74
CA TYR A 46 -24.87 -45.60 -19.90
C TYR A 46 -25.64 -44.32 -20.20
N GLY A 47 -25.42 -43.75 -21.38
CA GLY A 47 -26.20 -42.60 -21.85
C GLY A 47 -27.70 -42.91 -21.78
N LYS A 48 -28.52 -41.87 -21.62
CA LYS A 48 -29.98 -41.97 -21.58
C LYS A 48 -30.48 -42.87 -22.72
N ALA A 49 -31.22 -43.91 -22.36
CA ALA A 49 -31.79 -44.83 -23.34
C ALA A 49 -32.74 -44.07 -24.27
N ILE A 50 -32.64 -44.33 -25.57
CA ILE A 50 -33.51 -43.70 -26.56
C ILE A 50 -34.93 -44.26 -26.34
N PRO A 51 -35.95 -43.42 -26.12
CA PRO A 51 -37.31 -43.88 -25.87
C PRO A 51 -37.98 -44.24 -27.21
N TRP A 52 -37.75 -45.45 -27.69
CA TRP A 52 -38.41 -45.96 -28.90
C TRP A 52 -39.92 -46.14 -28.64
N GLN A 53 -40.75 -45.35 -29.30
CA GLN A 53 -42.21 -45.43 -29.18
C GLN A 53 -42.84 -45.58 -30.56
N GLY A 54 -43.29 -46.78 -30.91
CA GLY A 54 -43.93 -47.01 -32.20
C GLY A 54 -43.95 -48.48 -32.60
N GLU A 55 -44.63 -48.76 -33.71
CA GLU A 55 -44.69 -50.09 -34.32
C GLU A 55 -43.36 -50.45 -35.02
N PRO A 56 -43.08 -51.75 -35.25
CA PRO A 56 -41.87 -52.18 -35.94
C PRO A 56 -41.70 -51.54 -37.33
N PHE A 57 -40.62 -50.78 -37.50
CA PHE A 57 -40.29 -50.12 -38.76
C PHE A 57 -40.00 -51.13 -39.88
N PHE A 58 -40.64 -50.95 -41.03
CA PHE A 58 -40.38 -51.72 -42.24
C PHE A 58 -40.22 -50.81 -43.45
N ILE A 59 -39.27 -51.13 -44.33
CA ILE A 59 -39.08 -50.41 -45.59
C ILE A 59 -38.44 -51.30 -46.66
N TYR A 60 -38.82 -51.06 -47.92
CA TYR A 60 -38.22 -51.67 -49.10
C TYR A 60 -37.83 -50.55 -50.06
N SER A 61 -36.55 -50.43 -50.40
CA SER A 61 -36.09 -49.39 -51.31
C SER A 61 -35.02 -49.90 -52.28
N ARG A 62 -35.04 -49.35 -53.51
CA ARG A 62 -34.06 -49.59 -54.57
C ARG A 62 -33.05 -48.44 -54.73
N GLY A 63 -33.01 -47.49 -53.79
CA GLY A 63 -32.11 -46.34 -53.84
C GLY A 63 -32.66 -45.09 -53.13
N MET A 64 -33.00 -45.19 -51.84
CA MET A 64 -33.42 -44.05 -51.02
C MET A 64 -32.22 -43.38 -50.35
N ALA A 65 -32.21 -42.06 -50.16
CA ALA A 65 -31.13 -41.41 -49.43
C ALA A 65 -31.08 -41.91 -47.98
N VAL A 66 -29.90 -42.23 -47.46
CA VAL A 66 -29.76 -42.69 -46.06
C VAL A 66 -30.25 -41.62 -45.08
N SER A 67 -30.08 -40.34 -45.42
CA SER A 67 -30.58 -39.23 -44.62
C SER A 67 -32.11 -39.19 -44.53
N GLU A 68 -32.83 -39.58 -45.57
CA GLU A 68 -34.28 -39.71 -45.60
C GLU A 68 -34.73 -40.94 -44.80
N LEU A 69 -34.08 -42.09 -45.03
CA LEU A 69 -34.33 -43.31 -44.27
C LEU A 69 -34.21 -43.10 -42.75
N LEU A 70 -33.17 -42.38 -42.30
CA LEU A 70 -32.96 -42.08 -40.89
C LEU A 70 -34.02 -41.14 -40.32
N LYS A 71 -34.50 -40.18 -41.11
CA LYS A 71 -35.61 -39.30 -40.71
C LYS A 71 -36.92 -40.06 -40.60
N ASP A 72 -37.23 -40.93 -41.57
CA ASP A 72 -38.42 -41.79 -41.55
C ASP A 72 -38.40 -42.74 -40.35
N LEU A 73 -37.24 -43.32 -40.06
CA LEU A 73 -37.02 -44.14 -38.86
C LEU A 73 -37.31 -43.34 -37.57
N GLY A 74 -36.79 -42.11 -37.49
CA GLY A 74 -37.05 -41.20 -36.36
C GLY A 74 -38.53 -40.88 -36.20
N MET A 75 -39.19 -40.49 -37.30
CA MET A 75 -40.62 -40.17 -37.31
C MET A 75 -41.48 -41.36 -36.88
N ASN A 76 -41.16 -42.59 -37.34
CA ASN A 76 -41.88 -43.80 -36.93
C ASN A 76 -41.83 -44.06 -35.41
N TYR A 77 -40.71 -43.71 -34.76
CA TYR A 77 -40.52 -43.90 -33.34
C TYR A 77 -40.71 -42.64 -32.49
N GLY A 78 -41.24 -41.55 -33.07
CA GLY A 78 -41.53 -40.30 -32.39
C GLY A 78 -40.30 -39.50 -31.94
N ILE A 79 -39.14 -39.71 -32.57
CA ILE A 79 -37.88 -39.06 -32.21
C ILE A 79 -37.44 -38.10 -33.33
N PRO A 80 -37.29 -36.80 -33.06
CA PRO A 80 -36.70 -35.86 -34.01
C PRO A 80 -35.29 -36.30 -34.43
N VAL A 81 -35.02 -36.28 -35.74
CA VAL A 81 -33.74 -36.72 -36.31
C VAL A 81 -33.08 -35.60 -37.11
N VAL A 82 -31.81 -35.34 -36.81
CA VAL A 82 -30.95 -34.42 -37.55
C VAL A 82 -29.80 -35.21 -38.17
N VAL A 83 -29.67 -35.12 -39.49
CA VAL A 83 -28.61 -35.81 -40.26
C VAL A 83 -27.65 -34.78 -40.82
N SER A 84 -26.35 -35.00 -40.62
CA SER A 84 -25.30 -34.17 -41.23
C SER A 84 -25.40 -34.17 -42.75
N ALA A 85 -25.19 -33.01 -43.38
CA ALA A 85 -25.15 -32.88 -44.84
C ALA A 85 -23.97 -33.65 -45.49
N GLU A 86 -23.02 -34.12 -44.68
CA GLU A 86 -21.91 -34.96 -45.13
C GLU A 86 -22.33 -36.40 -45.48
N ILE A 87 -23.55 -36.83 -45.08
CA ILE A 87 -24.09 -38.17 -45.33
C ILE A 87 -24.90 -38.14 -46.64
N ASN A 88 -24.30 -38.65 -47.72
CA ASN A 88 -24.86 -38.63 -49.09
C ASN A 88 -25.07 -40.03 -49.68
N GLU A 89 -24.92 -41.07 -48.86
CA GLU A 89 -25.06 -42.46 -49.27
C GLU A 89 -26.52 -42.83 -49.56
N HIS A 90 -26.71 -43.87 -50.37
CA HIS A 90 -28.02 -44.38 -50.75
C HIS A 90 -28.24 -45.80 -50.20
N PHE A 91 -29.43 -46.04 -49.67
CA PHE A 91 -29.90 -47.32 -49.17
C PHE A 91 -30.63 -48.11 -50.25
N THR A 92 -30.16 -49.33 -50.48
CA THR A 92 -30.82 -50.35 -51.30
C THR A 92 -30.95 -51.62 -50.48
N GLY A 93 -32.18 -52.13 -50.35
CA GLY A 93 -32.48 -53.34 -49.61
C GLY A 93 -33.83 -53.32 -48.90
N LYS A 94 -33.99 -54.24 -47.96
CA LYS A 94 -35.19 -54.39 -47.14
C LYS A 94 -34.86 -54.38 -45.66
N ILE A 95 -35.68 -53.69 -44.87
CA ILE A 95 -35.66 -53.70 -43.41
C ILE A 95 -37.04 -54.23 -42.97
N ARG A 96 -37.05 -55.33 -42.22
CA ARG A 96 -38.25 -55.94 -41.63
C ARG A 96 -37.83 -56.75 -40.40
N ASP A 97 -38.70 -56.82 -39.39
CA ASP A 97 -38.53 -57.66 -38.20
C ASP A 97 -37.22 -57.39 -37.43
N LYS A 98 -36.80 -56.12 -37.34
CA LYS A 98 -35.59 -55.70 -36.61
C LYS A 98 -35.93 -54.66 -35.54
N THR A 99 -35.23 -54.74 -34.41
CA THR A 99 -35.33 -53.69 -33.38
C THR A 99 -34.66 -52.40 -33.85
N PRO A 100 -35.09 -51.23 -33.36
CA PRO A 100 -34.51 -49.94 -33.73
C PRO A 100 -32.99 -49.89 -33.51
N GLU A 101 -32.49 -50.42 -32.39
CA GLU A 101 -31.04 -50.41 -32.14
C GLU A 101 -30.29 -51.30 -33.14
N LYS A 102 -30.88 -52.44 -33.54
CA LYS A 102 -30.28 -53.33 -34.52
C LYS A 102 -30.24 -52.65 -35.89
N ILE A 103 -31.31 -51.96 -36.29
CA ILE A 103 -31.36 -51.17 -37.53
C ILE A 103 -30.25 -50.11 -37.50
N LEU A 104 -30.17 -49.31 -36.43
CA LEU A 104 -29.14 -48.28 -36.31
C LEU A 104 -27.72 -48.86 -36.34
N SER A 105 -27.47 -49.96 -35.64
CA SER A 105 -26.14 -50.60 -35.61
C SER A 105 -25.71 -51.13 -36.99
N GLU A 106 -26.65 -51.69 -37.76
CA GLU A 106 -26.37 -52.16 -39.13
C GLU A 106 -26.14 -51.00 -40.09
N LEU A 107 -26.95 -49.93 -40.00
CA LEU A 107 -26.76 -48.73 -40.81
C LEU A 107 -25.45 -48.02 -40.50
N ALA A 108 -25.11 -47.89 -39.21
CA ALA A 108 -23.84 -47.32 -38.78
C ALA A 108 -22.64 -48.13 -39.26
N GLY A 109 -22.69 -49.46 -39.15
CA GLY A 109 -21.61 -50.32 -39.62
C GLY A 109 -21.44 -50.29 -41.13
N ARG A 110 -22.55 -50.24 -41.88
CA ARG A 110 -22.51 -50.26 -43.35
C ARG A 110 -22.08 -48.92 -43.96
N TYR A 111 -22.60 -47.82 -43.43
CA TYR A 111 -22.39 -46.48 -43.98
C TYR A 111 -21.36 -45.65 -43.19
N ASN A 112 -20.68 -46.27 -42.22
CA ASN A 112 -19.71 -45.61 -41.36
C ASN A 112 -20.29 -44.35 -40.66
N ILE A 113 -21.51 -44.46 -40.17
CA ILE A 113 -22.25 -43.39 -39.49
C ILE A 113 -22.17 -43.62 -37.98
N THR A 114 -22.11 -42.54 -37.21
CA THR A 114 -22.25 -42.55 -35.76
C THR A 114 -23.41 -41.67 -35.36
N TRP A 115 -24.01 -41.95 -34.20
CA TRP A 115 -25.14 -41.19 -33.70
C TRP A 115 -24.91 -40.67 -32.29
N TYR A 116 -25.58 -39.57 -31.97
CA TYR A 116 -25.57 -38.95 -30.65
C TYR A 116 -26.99 -38.57 -30.29
N TYR A 117 -27.45 -38.99 -29.11
CA TYR A 117 -28.79 -38.68 -28.62
C TYR A 117 -28.65 -37.80 -27.41
N ASP A 118 -29.22 -36.61 -27.45
CA ASP A 118 -29.07 -35.63 -26.40
C ASP A 118 -30.20 -35.62 -25.36
N GLY A 119 -31.13 -36.57 -25.48
CA GLY A 119 -32.32 -36.67 -24.66
C GLY A 119 -33.60 -36.15 -25.32
N GLU A 120 -33.50 -35.50 -26.48
CA GLU A 120 -34.62 -34.97 -27.26
C GLU A 120 -34.48 -35.33 -28.75
N THR A 121 -33.34 -35.01 -29.35
CA THR A 121 -33.06 -35.18 -30.78
C THR A 121 -31.95 -36.21 -31.01
N LEU A 122 -32.10 -37.03 -32.05
CA LEU A 122 -31.09 -37.98 -32.49
C LEU A 122 -30.29 -37.41 -33.66
N TYR A 123 -29.01 -37.18 -33.43
CA TYR A 123 -28.09 -36.62 -34.41
C TYR A 123 -27.27 -37.72 -35.08
N PHE A 124 -27.10 -37.64 -36.40
CA PHE A 124 -26.27 -38.54 -37.19
C PHE A 124 -25.12 -37.79 -37.86
N TYR A 125 -23.92 -38.34 -37.71
CA TYR A 125 -22.69 -37.82 -38.30
C TYR A 125 -21.89 -38.97 -38.93
N PRO A 126 -21.05 -38.69 -39.94
CA PRO A 126 -20.00 -39.64 -40.32
C PRO A 126 -19.11 -39.99 -39.12
N ALA A 127 -18.63 -41.23 -39.02
CA ALA A 127 -17.75 -41.66 -37.92
C ALA A 127 -16.42 -40.87 -37.90
N GLN A 128 -15.99 -40.37 -39.05
CA GLN A 128 -14.82 -39.50 -39.20
C GLN A 128 -15.00 -38.10 -38.58
N SER A 129 -16.24 -37.69 -38.27
CA SER A 129 -16.53 -36.40 -37.65
C SER A 129 -16.23 -36.40 -36.13
N ILE A 130 -15.83 -37.54 -35.56
CA ILE A 130 -15.37 -37.62 -34.17
C ILE A 130 -14.00 -36.94 -34.04
N LYS A 131 -13.96 -35.84 -33.29
CA LYS A 131 -12.75 -35.06 -33.04
C LYS A 131 -12.42 -35.01 -31.55
N ARG A 132 -11.21 -34.55 -31.23
CA ARG A 132 -10.79 -34.23 -29.86
C ARG A 132 -10.55 -32.73 -29.74
N GLU A 133 -11.13 -32.11 -28.72
CA GLU A 133 -10.93 -30.69 -28.41
C GLU A 133 -10.56 -30.55 -26.93
N PHE A 134 -9.72 -29.55 -26.63
CA PHE A 134 -9.33 -29.20 -25.27
C PHE A 134 -10.06 -27.91 -24.88
N ILE A 135 -10.82 -27.97 -23.78
CA ILE A 135 -11.60 -26.85 -23.28
C ILE A 135 -11.04 -26.46 -21.91
N SER A 136 -10.54 -25.24 -21.79
CA SER A 136 -10.00 -24.69 -20.54
C SER A 136 -11.02 -23.70 -19.95
N PRO A 137 -11.81 -24.09 -18.93
CA PRO A 137 -12.69 -23.15 -18.23
C PRO A 137 -11.92 -22.10 -17.44
N ASP A 138 -12.30 -20.82 -17.61
CA ASP A 138 -11.70 -19.72 -16.86
C ASP A 138 -12.26 -19.67 -15.42
N GLY A 139 -11.42 -19.94 -14.42
CA GLY A 139 -11.78 -19.80 -13.01
C GLY A 139 -12.63 -20.92 -12.41
N LEU A 140 -12.76 -22.07 -13.09
CA LEU A 140 -13.47 -23.25 -12.61
C LEU A 140 -12.60 -24.52 -12.78
N ALA A 141 -12.42 -25.28 -11.70
CA ALA A 141 -11.64 -26.51 -11.75
C ALA A 141 -12.27 -27.58 -12.68
N ALA A 142 -11.45 -28.26 -13.48
CA ALA A 142 -11.93 -29.25 -14.47
C ALA A 142 -12.77 -30.38 -13.85
N ASN A 143 -12.39 -30.87 -12.66
CA ASN A 143 -13.14 -31.90 -11.94
C ASN A 143 -14.54 -31.44 -11.51
N THR A 144 -14.68 -30.15 -11.21
CA THR A 144 -15.96 -29.55 -10.83
C THR A 144 -16.85 -29.42 -12.06
N LEU A 145 -16.28 -29.00 -13.20
CA LEU A 145 -17.00 -28.94 -14.48
C LEU A 145 -17.51 -30.32 -14.92
N VAL A 146 -16.70 -31.38 -14.82
CA VAL A 146 -17.12 -32.77 -15.11
C VAL A 146 -18.35 -33.15 -14.29
N LYS A 147 -18.39 -32.83 -12.99
CA LYS A 147 -19.55 -33.12 -12.13
C LYS A 147 -20.81 -32.38 -12.55
N TYR A 148 -20.69 -31.13 -12.99
CA TYR A 148 -21.82 -30.35 -13.51
C TYR A 148 -22.33 -30.92 -14.84
N LEU A 149 -21.43 -31.29 -15.75
CA LEU A 149 -21.78 -31.89 -17.04
C LEU A 149 -22.46 -33.27 -16.87
N GLN A 150 -22.00 -34.07 -15.91
CA GLN A 150 -22.62 -35.35 -15.56
C GLN A 150 -24.03 -35.19 -14.98
N ARG A 151 -24.27 -34.14 -14.17
CA ARG A 151 -25.60 -33.86 -13.61
C ARG A 151 -26.57 -33.27 -14.62
N GLY A 152 -26.07 -32.48 -15.57
CA GLY A 152 -26.88 -31.84 -16.62
C GLY A 152 -27.22 -32.74 -17.81
N ASP A 153 -26.91 -34.04 -17.73
CA ASP A 153 -27.14 -35.05 -18.79
C ASP A 153 -26.54 -34.66 -20.16
N VAL A 154 -25.51 -33.81 -20.16
CA VAL A 154 -24.81 -33.36 -21.39
C VAL A 154 -23.97 -34.50 -22.01
N LEU A 155 -23.77 -35.58 -21.25
CA LEU A 155 -22.93 -36.74 -21.62
C LEU A 155 -23.76 -37.93 -22.09
N ALA A 156 -24.95 -37.70 -22.62
CA ALA A 156 -25.83 -38.75 -23.11
C ALA A 156 -25.23 -39.46 -24.34
N GLY A 157 -24.46 -40.52 -24.11
CA GLY A 157 -24.16 -41.52 -25.15
C GLY A 157 -22.71 -41.96 -25.27
N LYS A 158 -22.52 -43.03 -26.03
CA LYS A 158 -21.22 -43.69 -26.24
C LYS A 158 -20.23 -42.86 -27.07
N ASN A 159 -20.72 -41.84 -27.78
CA ASN A 159 -19.95 -41.03 -28.74
C ASN A 159 -19.62 -39.63 -28.23
N CYS A 160 -19.67 -39.42 -26.91
CA CYS A 160 -19.27 -38.21 -26.21
C CYS A 160 -18.53 -38.61 -24.92
N ALA A 161 -17.20 -38.61 -24.95
CA ALA A 161 -16.34 -38.95 -23.83
C ALA A 161 -15.59 -37.71 -23.36
N ILE A 162 -15.62 -37.45 -22.04
CA ILE A 162 -14.88 -36.36 -21.42
C ILE A 162 -13.85 -36.90 -20.44
N LYS A 163 -12.68 -36.25 -20.38
CA LYS A 163 -11.61 -36.57 -19.44
C LYS A 163 -11.03 -35.28 -18.88
N ALA A 164 -11.08 -35.11 -17.56
CA ALA A 164 -10.43 -33.98 -16.90
C ALA A 164 -8.91 -34.20 -16.83
N ILE A 165 -8.16 -33.11 -17.01
CA ILE A 165 -6.73 -33.01 -16.78
C ILE A 165 -6.53 -32.03 -15.62
N PRO A 166 -6.54 -32.50 -14.35
CA PRO A 166 -6.63 -31.63 -13.18
C PRO A 166 -5.47 -30.64 -13.02
N HIS A 167 -4.27 -31.01 -13.45
CA HIS A 167 -3.08 -30.16 -13.30
C HIS A 167 -3.07 -28.94 -14.25
N LEU A 168 -3.91 -28.97 -15.29
CA LEU A 168 -4.00 -27.91 -16.30
C LEU A 168 -5.37 -27.23 -16.31
N ASP A 169 -6.25 -27.56 -15.35
CA ASP A 169 -7.66 -27.14 -15.33
C ASP A 169 -8.34 -27.21 -16.71
N THR A 170 -8.02 -28.26 -17.45
CA THR A 170 -8.45 -28.44 -18.84
C THR A 170 -9.26 -29.73 -18.99
N LEU A 171 -10.25 -29.70 -19.86
CA LEU A 171 -11.11 -30.82 -20.21
C LEU A 171 -10.77 -31.31 -21.62
N GLU A 172 -10.37 -32.57 -21.76
CA GLU A 172 -10.30 -33.26 -23.07
C GLU A 172 -11.70 -33.80 -23.40
N VAL A 173 -12.29 -33.30 -24.48
CA VAL A 173 -13.58 -33.75 -25.00
C VAL A 173 -13.35 -34.49 -26.30
N LYS A 174 -13.78 -35.75 -26.36
CA LYS A 174 -13.75 -36.59 -27.55
C LYS A 174 -15.17 -36.95 -27.95
N GLY A 175 -15.63 -36.48 -29.10
CA GLY A 175 -16.98 -36.80 -29.56
C GLY A 175 -17.35 -36.18 -30.90
N VAL A 176 -18.63 -36.32 -31.25
CA VAL A 176 -19.23 -35.67 -32.41
C VAL A 176 -19.31 -34.14 -32.21
N PRO A 177 -19.38 -33.33 -33.29
CA PRO A 177 -19.33 -31.87 -33.19
C PRO A 177 -20.36 -31.26 -32.23
N ILE A 178 -21.61 -31.73 -32.25
CA ILE A 178 -22.67 -31.22 -31.35
C ILE A 178 -22.38 -31.47 -29.86
N CYS A 179 -21.70 -32.57 -29.52
CA CYS A 179 -21.28 -32.85 -28.14
C CYS A 179 -20.23 -31.82 -27.69
N ILE A 180 -19.24 -31.53 -28.54
CA ILE A 180 -18.17 -30.58 -28.23
C ILE A 180 -18.75 -29.17 -28.04
N GLU A 181 -19.59 -28.71 -28.96
CA GLU A 181 -20.22 -27.38 -28.89
C GLU A 181 -21.07 -27.20 -27.62
N ARG A 182 -21.84 -28.23 -27.23
CA ARG A 182 -22.62 -28.19 -25.99
C ARG A 182 -21.74 -28.09 -24.75
N VAL A 183 -20.68 -28.90 -24.68
CA VAL A 183 -19.75 -28.85 -23.54
C VAL A 183 -19.09 -27.48 -23.47
N LYS A 184 -18.72 -26.89 -24.60
CA LYS A 184 -18.14 -25.54 -24.71
C LYS A 184 -19.11 -24.46 -24.24
N ALA A 185 -20.36 -24.50 -24.70
CA ALA A 185 -21.40 -23.56 -24.30
C ALA A 185 -21.66 -23.60 -22.79
N VAL A 186 -21.80 -24.80 -22.21
CA VAL A 186 -22.01 -24.99 -20.77
C VAL A 186 -20.79 -24.55 -19.98
N SER A 187 -19.59 -24.89 -20.44
CA SER A 187 -18.33 -24.45 -19.82
C SER A 187 -18.23 -22.92 -19.76
N LYS A 188 -18.55 -22.24 -20.86
CA LYS A 188 -18.53 -20.77 -20.93
C LYS A 188 -19.53 -20.15 -19.95
N MET A 189 -20.79 -20.60 -19.99
CA MET A 189 -21.84 -20.10 -19.10
C MET A 189 -21.51 -20.30 -17.62
N LEU A 190 -21.00 -21.48 -17.24
CA LEU A 190 -20.62 -21.76 -15.86
C LEU A 190 -19.41 -20.92 -15.42
N SER A 191 -18.42 -20.75 -16.29
CA SER A 191 -17.23 -19.94 -16.00
C SER A 191 -17.61 -18.47 -15.80
N GLU A 192 -18.49 -17.91 -16.64
CA GLU A 192 -19.03 -16.55 -16.49
C GLU A 192 -19.76 -16.40 -15.15
N GLN A 193 -20.62 -17.35 -14.79
CA GLN A 193 -21.37 -17.30 -13.53
C GLN A 193 -20.44 -17.34 -12.30
N VAL A 194 -19.43 -18.22 -12.31
CA VAL A 194 -18.44 -18.31 -11.23
C VAL A 194 -17.60 -17.03 -11.13
N ARG A 195 -17.25 -16.43 -12.26
CA ARG A 195 -16.55 -15.14 -12.30
C ARG A 195 -17.38 -14.04 -11.65
N HIS A 196 -18.67 -13.93 -12.00
CA HIS A 196 -19.56 -12.95 -11.40
C HIS A 196 -19.72 -13.15 -9.89
N GLN A 197 -19.83 -14.40 -9.43
CA GLN A 197 -19.90 -14.70 -7.99
C GLN A 197 -18.61 -14.34 -7.26
N ASN A 198 -17.45 -14.68 -7.82
CA ASN A 198 -16.16 -14.42 -7.18
C ASN A 198 -15.79 -12.93 -7.21
N GLN A 199 -16.13 -12.21 -8.28
CA GLN A 199 -15.91 -10.76 -8.38
C GLN A 199 -16.80 -9.99 -7.40
N ASN A 200 -18.05 -10.41 -7.21
CA ASN A 200 -18.98 -9.72 -6.31
C ASN A 200 -18.91 -10.18 -4.86
N LYS A 201 -18.02 -11.13 -4.52
CA LYS A 201 -17.85 -11.59 -3.14
C LYS A 201 -17.11 -10.54 -2.33
N GLU A 202 -17.82 -9.84 -1.46
CA GLU A 202 -17.24 -8.96 -0.46
C GLU A 202 -16.53 -9.74 0.65
N THR A 203 -15.42 -9.19 1.13
CA THR A 203 -14.66 -9.71 2.25
C THR A 203 -14.15 -8.55 3.10
N VAL A 204 -13.96 -8.81 4.39
CA VAL A 204 -13.35 -7.86 5.32
C VAL A 204 -11.95 -8.37 5.66
N LYS A 205 -10.94 -7.52 5.52
CA LYS A 205 -9.56 -7.83 5.94
C LYS A 205 -9.01 -6.74 6.83
N VAL A 206 -8.21 -7.17 7.81
CA VAL A 206 -7.48 -6.30 8.73
C VAL A 206 -6.02 -6.27 8.31
N PHE A 207 -5.46 -5.07 8.21
CA PHE A 207 -4.07 -4.80 7.82
C PHE A 207 -3.37 -4.06 8.97
N PRO A 208 -2.58 -4.74 9.81
CA PRO A 208 -1.82 -4.08 10.86
C PRO A 208 -0.70 -3.24 10.24
N LEU A 209 -0.50 -2.02 10.76
CA LEU A 209 0.55 -1.10 10.35
C LEU A 209 1.69 -1.10 11.35
N LYS A 210 2.92 -0.94 10.87
CA LYS A 210 4.14 -0.91 11.71
C LYS A 210 4.61 0.51 11.99
N TYR A 211 4.54 1.39 11.00
CA TYR A 211 5.14 2.72 11.04
C TYR A 211 4.11 3.83 10.82
N ALA A 212 3.21 3.67 9.85
CA ALA A 212 2.14 4.62 9.61
C ALA A 212 1.02 4.51 10.67
N SER A 213 0.32 5.62 10.92
CA SER A 213 -0.86 5.65 11.77
C SER A 213 -2.11 5.28 10.97
N ALA A 214 -2.92 4.35 11.49
CA ALA A 214 -4.18 3.98 10.86
C ALA A 214 -5.24 5.10 10.98
N ALA A 215 -5.28 5.79 12.12
CA ALA A 215 -6.20 6.87 12.42
C ALA A 215 -5.51 8.24 12.34
N ASP A 216 -6.31 9.31 12.20
CA ASP A 216 -5.83 10.68 12.29
C ASP A 216 -5.26 10.94 13.69
N SER A 217 -4.14 11.66 13.74
CA SER A 217 -3.51 12.09 14.98
C SER A 217 -3.64 13.60 15.12
N ASP A 218 -4.18 14.08 16.22
CA ASP A 218 -4.30 15.51 16.52
C ASP A 218 -3.18 15.93 17.49
N TYR A 219 -2.44 16.99 17.17
CA TYR A 219 -1.41 17.57 18.05
C TYR A 219 -1.73 19.03 18.36
N GLN A 220 -1.78 19.36 19.66
CA GLN A 220 -2.07 20.71 20.12
C GLN A 220 -0.76 21.45 20.42
N TYR A 221 -0.52 22.57 19.74
CA TYR A 221 0.58 23.48 20.01
C TYR A 221 0.03 24.87 20.34
N ARG A 222 0.14 25.29 21.61
CA ARG A 222 -0.52 26.48 22.16
C ARG A 222 -2.02 26.46 21.81
N ASP A 223 -2.48 27.41 20.98
CA ASP A 223 -3.87 27.54 20.56
C ASP A 223 -4.16 26.92 19.17
N GLN A 224 -3.16 26.31 18.54
CA GLN A 224 -3.29 25.69 17.22
C GLN A 224 -3.40 24.16 17.36
N ASN A 225 -4.50 23.61 16.84
CA ASN A 225 -4.65 22.16 16.70
C ASN A 225 -4.22 21.75 15.28
N VAL A 226 -3.16 20.95 15.18
CA VAL A 226 -2.65 20.44 13.90
C VAL A 226 -3.10 18.98 13.78
N ARG A 227 -3.97 18.71 12.81
CA ARG A 227 -4.40 17.35 12.47
C ARG A 227 -3.45 16.74 11.44
N LEU A 228 -2.87 15.59 11.77
CA LEU A 228 -2.12 14.76 10.86
C LEU A 228 -3.03 13.63 10.35
N PRO A 229 -3.34 13.58 9.03
CA PRO A 229 -4.22 12.55 8.49
C PRO A 229 -3.58 11.16 8.59
N GLY A 230 -4.37 10.18 9.03
CA GLY A 230 -3.99 8.77 9.04
C GLY A 230 -4.19 8.11 7.68
N LEU A 231 -3.68 6.88 7.55
CA LEU A 231 -3.75 6.12 6.31
C LEU A 231 -5.19 5.89 5.82
N VAL A 232 -6.16 5.74 6.74
CA VAL A 232 -7.57 5.57 6.38
C VAL A 232 -8.17 6.81 5.73
N SER A 233 -7.80 8.00 6.20
CA SER A 233 -8.26 9.26 5.61
C SER A 233 -7.72 9.41 4.18
N VAL A 234 -6.44 9.09 3.97
CA VAL A 234 -5.83 9.06 2.63
C VAL A 234 -6.52 8.05 1.71
N LEU A 235 -6.75 6.82 2.18
CA LEU A 235 -7.43 5.78 1.36
C LEU A 235 -8.88 6.17 1.02
N ARG A 236 -9.58 6.84 1.93
CA ARG A 236 -10.94 7.34 1.71
C ARG A 236 -10.96 8.45 0.67
N GLU A 237 -10.00 9.37 0.73
CA GLU A 237 -9.84 10.45 -0.25
C GLU A 237 -9.53 9.90 -1.65
N LEU A 238 -8.62 8.92 -1.76
CA LEU A 238 -8.31 8.24 -3.02
C LEU A 238 -9.54 7.55 -3.65
N ASN A 239 -10.42 6.99 -2.82
CA ASN A 239 -11.65 6.37 -3.28
C ASN A 239 -12.69 7.40 -3.75
N GLN A 240 -12.80 8.55 -3.08
CA GLN A 240 -13.70 9.64 -3.50
C GLN A 240 -13.26 10.27 -4.84
N GLY A 241 -11.96 10.25 -5.13
CA GLY A 241 -11.41 10.72 -6.41
C GLY A 241 -11.50 9.71 -7.57
N ASN A 242 -12.09 8.51 -7.39
CA ASN A 242 -12.10 7.40 -8.36
C ASN A 242 -10.69 6.97 -8.86
N ASN A 243 -9.62 7.29 -8.12
CA ASN A 243 -8.24 7.16 -8.58
C ASN A 243 -7.61 5.77 -8.37
N LEU A 244 -8.36 4.81 -7.81
CA LEU A 244 -7.87 3.46 -7.61
C LEU A 244 -8.14 2.61 -8.87
N PRO A 245 -7.10 2.04 -9.52
CA PRO A 245 -7.30 1.09 -10.61
C PRO A 245 -7.90 -0.20 -10.05
N LEU A 246 -9.23 -0.28 -10.01
CA LEU A 246 -9.95 -1.48 -9.62
C LEU A 246 -9.94 -2.47 -10.80
N VAL A 247 -9.65 -3.74 -10.52
CA VAL A 247 -9.63 -4.80 -11.55
C VAL A 247 -11.07 -5.09 -11.97
N GLY A 248 -11.52 -4.46 -13.05
CA GLY A 248 -12.87 -4.62 -13.59
C GLY A 248 -13.41 -3.41 -14.36
N GLY A 249 -12.56 -2.68 -15.09
CA GLY A 249 -12.97 -1.52 -15.88
C GLY A 249 -14.01 -1.87 -16.96
N ASN A 250 -15.05 -1.04 -17.03
CA ASN A 250 -16.28 -1.11 -17.82
C ASN A 250 -17.37 -2.06 -17.29
N GLN A 251 -18.10 -1.60 -16.27
CA GLN A 251 -19.47 -2.06 -16.02
C GLN A 251 -20.48 -0.95 -16.31
N PRO A 252 -21.57 -1.24 -17.05
CA PRO A 252 -22.67 -0.31 -17.25
C PRO A 252 -23.36 -0.02 -15.92
N GLU A 253 -23.83 1.23 -15.79
CA GLU A 253 -24.69 1.71 -14.71
C GLU A 253 -25.87 0.74 -14.49
N GLY A 254 -26.05 0.25 -13.26
CA GLY A 254 -27.24 -0.54 -12.95
C GLY A 254 -27.26 -1.37 -11.67
N ASN A 255 -26.13 -1.57 -10.98
CA ASN A 255 -26.15 -2.19 -9.66
C ASN A 255 -25.34 -1.33 -8.68
N GLN A 256 -25.90 -1.10 -7.50
CA GLN A 256 -25.25 -0.49 -6.34
C GLN A 256 -24.00 -1.29 -5.98
N ALA A 257 -22.91 -1.09 -6.71
CA ALA A 257 -21.60 -1.58 -6.36
C ALA A 257 -21.25 -0.95 -5.02
N SER A 258 -21.23 -1.75 -3.95
CA SER A 258 -20.77 -1.26 -2.65
C SER A 258 -19.39 -0.65 -2.85
N SER A 259 -19.27 0.64 -2.57
CA SER A 259 -17.98 1.30 -2.51
C SER A 259 -17.12 0.64 -1.42
N PRO A 260 -15.80 0.60 -1.58
CA PRO A 260 -14.93 0.09 -0.54
C PRO A 260 -15.10 0.93 0.73
N VAL A 261 -15.16 0.25 1.88
CA VAL A 261 -15.27 0.88 3.20
C VAL A 261 -13.93 0.73 3.90
N PHE A 262 -13.34 1.86 4.29
CA PHE A 262 -12.10 1.95 5.05
C PHE A 262 -12.40 2.45 6.46
N SER A 263 -11.98 1.68 7.46
CA SER A 263 -12.11 2.00 8.87
C SER A 263 -10.77 1.81 9.57
N ALA A 264 -10.47 2.67 10.54
CA ALA A 264 -9.27 2.54 11.37
C ALA A 264 -9.62 1.83 12.68
N ASP A 265 -8.73 0.96 13.15
CA ASP A 265 -8.68 0.52 14.54
C ASP A 265 -7.46 1.15 15.22
N PRO A 266 -7.64 2.24 16.00
CA PRO A 266 -6.55 2.91 16.70
C PRO A 266 -5.90 2.03 17.78
N ARG A 267 -6.64 1.07 18.36
CA ARG A 267 -6.13 0.24 19.47
C ARG A 267 -5.10 -0.77 18.99
N GLN A 268 -5.27 -1.26 17.76
CA GLN A 268 -4.37 -2.23 17.13
C GLN A 268 -3.46 -1.60 16.06
N ASN A 269 -3.56 -0.28 15.85
CA ASN A 269 -2.96 0.44 14.72
C ASN A 269 -3.14 -0.31 13.39
N ALA A 270 -4.40 -0.60 13.05
CA ALA A 270 -4.72 -1.42 11.88
C ALA A 270 -5.78 -0.77 10.99
N VAL A 271 -5.67 -1.01 9.70
CA VAL A 271 -6.66 -0.60 8.70
C VAL A 271 -7.59 -1.78 8.41
N ILE A 272 -8.89 -1.57 8.59
CA ILE A 272 -9.94 -2.53 8.26
C ILE A 272 -10.54 -2.11 6.92
N ILE A 273 -10.48 -3.01 5.95
CA ILE A 273 -10.99 -2.79 4.59
C ILE A 273 -12.08 -3.80 4.31
N ARG A 274 -13.25 -3.31 3.89
CA ARG A 274 -14.34 -4.11 3.31
C ARG A 274 -14.48 -3.76 1.84
N ASP A 275 -14.24 -4.72 0.97
CA ASP A 275 -14.46 -4.62 -0.47
C ASP A 275 -14.48 -6.03 -1.11
N ARG A 276 -14.59 -6.11 -2.42
CA ARG A 276 -14.45 -7.32 -3.23
C ARG A 276 -13.15 -8.05 -2.96
N GLN A 277 -13.23 -9.37 -2.89
CA GLN A 277 -12.07 -10.24 -2.71
C GLN A 277 -10.99 -10.03 -3.78
N ALA A 278 -11.40 -9.68 -5.01
CA ALA A 278 -10.50 -9.39 -6.13
C ALA A 278 -9.58 -8.17 -5.90
N ASN A 279 -10.02 -7.16 -5.14
CA ASN A 279 -9.27 -5.93 -4.90
C ASN A 279 -8.31 -6.02 -3.69
N MET A 280 -8.48 -7.04 -2.84
CA MET A 280 -7.67 -7.22 -1.63
C MET A 280 -6.15 -7.27 -1.85
N PRO A 281 -5.61 -7.89 -2.92
CA PRO A 281 -4.19 -7.87 -3.20
C PRO A 281 -3.65 -6.46 -3.52
N ILE A 282 -4.45 -5.62 -4.20
CA ILE A 282 -4.10 -4.26 -4.59
C ILE A 282 -3.96 -3.38 -3.34
N TYR A 283 -4.92 -3.50 -2.41
CA TYR A 283 -4.82 -2.79 -1.12
C TYR A 283 -3.61 -3.23 -0.31
N ARG A 284 -3.27 -4.52 -0.33
CA ARG A 284 -2.08 -5.04 0.37
C ARG A 284 -0.79 -4.40 -0.15
N SER A 285 -0.61 -4.36 -1.47
CA SER A 285 0.60 -3.76 -2.06
C SER A 285 0.68 -2.27 -1.78
N LEU A 286 -0.45 -1.55 -1.92
CA LEU A 286 -0.52 -0.12 -1.63
C LEU A 286 -0.19 0.20 -0.16
N ILE A 287 -0.82 -0.50 0.79
CA ILE A 287 -0.56 -0.30 2.23
C ILE A 287 0.91 -0.59 2.55
N THR A 288 1.51 -1.62 1.96
CA THR A 288 2.92 -1.94 2.19
C THR A 288 3.85 -0.86 1.64
N GLN A 289 3.49 -0.21 0.53
CA GLN A 289 4.26 0.91 -0.03
C GLN A 289 4.08 2.21 0.78
N LEU A 290 2.96 2.38 1.48
CA LEU A 290 2.69 3.55 2.31
C LEU A 290 3.19 3.40 3.76
N ASP A 291 3.24 2.18 4.29
CA ASP A 291 3.73 1.85 5.63
C ASP A 291 5.27 1.72 5.65
N GLN A 292 5.96 2.83 5.34
CA GLN A 292 7.42 2.90 5.38
C GLN A 292 7.91 3.52 6.69
N ARG A 293 9.13 3.13 7.11
CA ARG A 293 9.78 3.70 8.28
C ARG A 293 10.04 5.20 8.06
N PRO A 294 9.48 6.10 8.88
CA PRO A 294 9.71 7.52 8.73
C PRO A 294 11.16 7.86 9.11
N ILE A 295 11.73 8.82 8.40
CA ILE A 295 13.08 9.34 8.65
C ILE A 295 12.99 10.38 9.75
N GLN A 296 13.89 10.30 10.73
CA GLN A 296 14.07 11.32 11.77
C GLN A 296 15.23 12.24 11.38
N ILE A 297 15.04 13.54 11.56
CA ILE A 297 16.00 14.58 11.23
C ILE A 297 16.20 15.42 12.48
N GLU A 298 17.46 15.53 12.90
CA GLU A 298 17.90 16.49 13.90
C GLU A 298 18.23 17.80 13.21
N ILE A 299 17.67 18.89 13.73
CA ILE A 299 17.92 20.25 13.28
C ILE A 299 18.55 21.01 14.44
N SER A 300 19.72 21.60 14.19
CA SER A 300 20.43 22.44 15.15
C SER A 300 20.69 23.83 14.55
N VAL A 301 20.30 24.87 15.28
CA VAL A 301 20.66 26.26 14.96
C VAL A 301 21.79 26.68 15.90
N THR A 302 22.78 27.41 15.39
CA THR A 302 23.81 28.06 16.21
C THR A 302 23.77 29.55 15.93
N ILE A 303 23.54 30.35 16.98
CA ILE A 303 23.55 31.81 16.92
C ILE A 303 24.89 32.30 17.47
N ILE A 304 25.63 33.03 16.65
CA ILE A 304 27.02 33.41 16.90
C ILE A 304 27.15 34.92 16.77
N ASP A 305 27.74 35.56 17.77
CA ASP A 305 28.19 36.95 17.69
C ASP A 305 29.71 36.98 17.46
N VAL A 306 30.18 37.75 16.49
CA VAL A 306 31.60 37.90 16.12
C VAL A 306 31.96 39.38 16.02
N ASP A 307 33.13 39.77 16.51
CA ASP A 307 33.57 41.16 16.35
C ASP A 307 33.73 41.52 14.87
N ALA A 308 33.22 42.67 14.44
CA ALA A 308 33.15 43.03 13.03
C ALA A 308 34.52 43.14 12.34
N GLY A 309 35.59 43.42 13.10
CA GLY A 309 36.96 43.44 12.58
C GLY A 309 37.54 42.05 12.28
N ASP A 310 36.96 40.99 12.84
CA ASP A 310 37.49 39.61 12.76
C ASP A 310 36.61 38.69 11.89
N ILE A 311 35.52 39.20 11.30
CA ILE A 311 34.60 38.40 10.49
C ILE A 311 35.25 37.82 9.22
N SER A 312 36.19 38.55 8.62
CA SER A 312 36.92 38.08 7.43
C SER A 312 37.78 36.85 7.72
N GLN A 313 38.18 36.62 8.98
CA GLN A 313 38.93 35.44 9.40
C GLN A 313 38.10 34.16 9.36
N LEU A 314 36.75 34.27 9.39
CA LEU A 314 35.86 33.14 9.17
C LEU A 314 35.80 32.71 7.69
N GLY A 315 36.30 33.55 6.77
CA GLY A 315 36.23 33.31 5.32
C GLY A 315 34.84 33.58 4.73
N VAL A 316 34.00 34.34 5.44
CA VAL A 316 32.70 34.82 4.95
C VAL A 316 32.91 36.22 4.39
N ASP A 317 32.80 36.38 3.06
CA ASP A 317 32.87 37.69 2.41
C ASP A 317 31.47 38.31 2.39
N TRP A 318 31.32 39.45 3.08
CA TRP A 318 30.07 40.19 3.19
C TRP A 318 29.92 41.28 2.11
N SER A 319 30.86 41.38 1.16
CA SER A 319 30.82 42.39 0.09
C SER A 319 29.71 42.09 -0.93
N ALA A 320 28.51 42.56 -0.62
CA ALA A 320 27.40 42.55 -1.56
C ALA A 320 27.69 43.53 -2.72
N SER A 321 28.03 43.00 -3.89
CA SER A 321 28.07 43.75 -5.13
C SER A 321 26.64 43.95 -5.67
N ALA A 322 25.99 45.04 -5.29
CA ALA A 322 24.76 45.48 -5.96
C ALA A 322 25.13 46.22 -7.26
N SER A 323 24.97 45.58 -8.42
CA SER A 323 25.02 46.29 -9.70
C SER A 323 23.63 46.87 -10.02
N ILE A 324 23.43 48.14 -9.69
CA ILE A 324 22.32 48.94 -10.25
C ILE A 324 22.94 49.90 -11.26
N GLY A 325 22.61 49.72 -12.54
CA GLY A 325 22.92 50.69 -13.58
C GLY A 325 24.39 50.77 -14.00
N GLY A 326 24.93 49.70 -14.60
CA GLY A 326 26.07 49.77 -15.53
C GLY A 326 27.43 50.23 -15.01
N THR A 327 27.58 50.60 -13.73
CA THR A 327 28.88 51.01 -13.16
C THR A 327 29.00 50.47 -11.73
N GLY A 328 29.65 49.31 -11.57
CA GLY A 328 29.96 48.73 -10.27
C GLY A 328 31.42 49.00 -9.88
N VAL A 329 31.62 49.72 -8.78
CA VAL A 329 32.94 49.89 -8.15
C VAL A 329 33.16 48.71 -7.22
N SER A 330 34.09 47.82 -7.58
CA SER A 330 34.51 46.68 -6.75
C SER A 330 35.61 47.14 -5.78
N PHE A 331 35.39 47.01 -4.48
CA PHE A 331 36.43 47.11 -3.47
C PHE A 331 36.94 45.68 -3.15
N ASN A 332 38.04 45.31 -3.81
CA ASN A 332 38.97 44.25 -3.42
C ASN A 332 38.41 42.82 -3.25
N SER A 333 38.17 42.11 -4.37
CA SER A 333 38.01 40.65 -4.40
C SER A 333 39.28 39.96 -4.91
N THR A 334 40.15 39.53 -3.98
CA THR A 334 41.25 38.61 -4.33
C THR A 334 40.79 37.16 -4.11
N PHE A 335 39.87 36.67 -4.96
CA PHE A 335 39.67 35.24 -5.17
C PHE A 335 39.40 34.96 -6.66
N ALA A 336 40.24 34.12 -7.23
CA ALA A 336 40.27 33.79 -8.64
C ALA A 336 39.14 32.80 -9.01
N LYS A 337 38.37 33.18 -10.03
CA LYS A 337 37.69 32.35 -11.05
C LYS A 337 37.15 30.96 -10.64
N SER A 338 35.84 30.89 -10.44
CA SER A 338 35.00 29.84 -11.03
C SER A 338 33.58 30.38 -11.24
N ASN A 339 33.10 30.29 -12.48
CA ASN A 339 31.80 30.80 -12.91
C ASN A 339 30.63 30.16 -12.14
N ALA A 340 30.01 30.92 -11.23
CA ALA A 340 28.61 30.79 -10.87
C ALA A 340 28.14 32.16 -10.35
N GLU A 341 27.26 32.81 -11.11
CA GLU A 341 26.53 33.98 -10.66
C GLU A 341 25.55 33.55 -9.57
N GLY A 342 25.91 33.82 -8.30
CA GLY A 342 25.08 33.48 -7.17
C GLY A 342 25.85 33.61 -5.85
N PHE A 343 25.17 34.15 -4.84
CA PHE A 343 25.60 34.24 -3.46
C PHE A 343 26.07 32.85 -2.94
N SER A 344 27.37 32.61 -2.77
CA SER A 344 27.89 31.32 -2.29
C SER A 344 27.83 31.25 -0.75
N THR A 345 26.65 30.90 -0.23
CA THR A 345 26.35 30.72 1.22
C THR A 345 26.66 29.34 1.77
N VAL A 346 27.03 28.40 0.90
CA VAL A 346 27.31 27.03 1.30
C VAL A 346 28.73 26.97 1.86
N ILE A 347 28.85 26.79 3.18
CA ILE A 347 30.15 26.54 3.82
C ILE A 347 30.53 25.10 3.48
N GLY A 348 31.19 24.93 2.32
CA GLY A 348 31.59 23.62 1.78
C GLY A 348 32.52 22.80 2.69
N ASP A 349 33.14 23.45 3.67
CA ASP A 349 33.91 22.79 4.73
C ASP A 349 33.51 23.32 6.11
N THR A 350 32.43 22.74 6.63
CA THR A 350 31.94 23.02 8.00
C THR A 350 33.03 22.78 9.05
N GLY A 351 33.98 21.86 8.82
CA GLY A 351 35.07 21.57 9.73
C GLY A 351 36.04 22.74 9.87
N ASN A 352 36.51 23.29 8.75
CA ASN A 352 37.40 24.45 8.74
C ASN A 352 36.75 25.71 9.31
N PHE A 353 35.46 25.93 9.07
CA PHE A 353 34.72 27.03 9.68
C PHE A 353 34.68 26.90 11.21
N MET A 354 34.36 25.72 11.73
CA MET A 354 34.31 25.49 13.18
C MET A 354 35.69 25.62 13.84
N VAL A 355 36.77 25.20 13.17
CA VAL A 355 38.15 25.38 13.69
C VAL A 355 38.50 26.87 13.83
N ARG A 356 38.16 27.70 12.83
CA ARG A 356 38.38 29.16 12.88
C ARG A 356 37.50 29.82 13.94
N LEU A 357 36.23 29.45 14.03
CA LEU A 357 35.32 29.92 15.06
C LEU A 357 35.88 29.61 16.46
N ASN A 358 36.35 28.39 16.70
CA ASN A 358 36.97 28.00 17.97
C ASN A 358 38.22 28.82 18.29
N ALA A 359 39.04 29.18 17.29
CA ALA A 359 40.19 30.05 17.49
C ALA A 359 39.79 31.48 17.86
N LEU A 360 38.76 32.04 17.22
CA LEU A 360 38.19 33.34 17.57
C LEU A 360 37.55 33.33 18.96
N GLN A 361 36.87 32.24 19.33
CA GLN A 361 36.32 32.07 20.69
C GLN A 361 37.42 32.04 21.75
N LYS A 362 38.55 31.34 21.50
CA LYS A 362 39.70 31.32 22.43
C LYS A 362 40.27 32.72 22.68
N ASN A 363 40.23 33.58 21.69
CA ASN A 363 40.70 34.96 21.78
C ASN A 363 39.60 35.94 22.23
N SER A 364 38.42 35.45 22.65
CA SER A 364 37.25 36.26 23.03
C SER A 364 36.72 37.20 21.93
N ARG A 365 36.95 36.87 20.65
CA ARG A 365 36.53 37.64 19.47
C ARG A 365 35.25 37.10 18.81
N ALA A 366 34.78 35.96 19.29
CA ALA A 366 33.51 35.36 18.91
C ALA A 366 32.87 34.68 20.12
N ARG A 367 31.54 34.64 20.15
CA ARG A 367 30.77 34.01 21.22
C ARG A 367 29.52 33.33 20.66
N ILE A 368 29.31 32.07 21.03
CA ILE A 368 28.05 31.37 20.77
C ILE A 368 27.05 31.82 21.83
N LEU A 369 25.91 32.36 21.39
CA LEU A 369 24.87 32.87 22.28
C LEU A 369 23.85 31.80 22.66
N SER A 370 23.41 31.04 21.66
CA SER A 370 22.40 30.01 21.83
C SER A 370 22.55 28.92 20.77
N GLN A 371 22.18 27.70 21.14
CA GLN A 371 22.21 26.53 20.27
C GLN A 371 20.96 25.66 20.48
N PRO A 372 19.77 26.11 20.02
CA PRO A 372 18.57 25.28 20.09
C PRO A 372 18.67 24.11 19.09
N SER A 373 18.32 22.91 19.55
CA SER A 373 18.21 21.72 18.70
C SER A 373 16.92 20.95 18.93
N VAL A 374 16.38 20.37 17.87
CA VAL A 374 15.13 19.59 17.90
C VAL A 374 15.20 18.43 16.91
N VAL A 375 14.62 17.29 17.28
CA VAL A 375 14.47 16.12 16.40
C VAL A 375 13.01 16.00 16.00
N THR A 376 12.75 15.76 14.71
CA THR A 376 11.41 15.51 14.21
C THR A 376 11.40 14.54 13.04
N LEU A 377 10.23 14.03 12.71
CA LEU A 377 10.03 13.19 11.55
C LEU A 377 9.98 14.04 10.27
N ASN A 378 10.35 13.42 9.16
CA ASN A 378 10.20 14.02 7.83
C ASN A 378 8.76 14.51 7.60
N ASN A 379 8.62 15.71 7.06
CA ASN A 379 7.33 16.39 6.82
C ASN A 379 6.51 16.75 8.06
N ILE A 380 7.04 16.58 9.28
CA ILE A 380 6.35 16.91 10.52
C ILE A 380 6.98 18.15 11.17
N GLN A 381 6.15 19.15 11.47
CA GLN A 381 6.59 20.36 12.15
C GLN A 381 7.01 20.06 13.59
N ALA A 382 8.13 20.65 13.99
CA ALA A 382 8.61 20.68 15.36
C ALA A 382 8.65 22.12 15.86
N VAL A 383 8.34 22.30 17.15
CA VAL A 383 8.49 23.60 17.81
C VAL A 383 9.19 23.42 19.14
N LEU A 384 10.26 24.17 19.33
CA LEU A 384 10.99 24.32 20.57
C LEU A 384 10.85 25.78 21.01
N ASP A 385 10.29 26.00 22.19
CA ASP A 385 10.06 27.33 22.76
C ASP A 385 10.64 27.38 24.17
N LYS A 386 11.64 28.24 24.37
CA LYS A 386 12.23 28.51 25.68
C LYS A 386 12.15 30.00 25.93
N ASN A 387 11.29 30.41 26.84
CA ASN A 387 11.11 31.82 27.17
C ASN A 387 11.11 32.10 28.67
N VAL A 388 11.37 33.36 29.00
CA VAL A 388 11.31 33.92 30.35
C VAL A 388 10.47 35.19 30.26
N THR A 389 9.47 35.28 31.13
CA THR A 389 8.55 36.42 31.21
C THR A 389 8.86 37.25 32.44
N PHE A 390 9.07 38.55 32.24
CA PHE A 390 9.31 39.53 33.30
C PHE A 390 8.05 40.33 33.56
N TYR A 391 7.83 40.71 34.82
CA TYR A 391 6.72 41.58 35.23
C TYR A 391 7.26 42.89 35.78
N THR A 392 6.82 44.02 35.22
CA THR A 392 7.07 45.35 35.76
C THR A 392 5.83 45.89 36.45
N LYS A 393 6.00 46.53 37.61
CA LYS A 393 4.91 47.19 38.34
C LYS A 393 4.79 48.62 37.85
N LEU A 394 3.66 48.97 37.23
CA LEU A 394 3.34 50.36 36.95
C LEU A 394 2.79 51.00 38.23
N GLN A 395 3.50 51.98 38.80
CA GLN A 395 3.01 52.75 39.93
C GLN A 395 1.93 53.74 39.45
N GLY A 396 0.67 53.43 39.77
CA GLY A 396 -0.46 54.35 39.66
C GLY A 396 -0.98 54.71 41.06
N GLU A 397 -1.39 55.96 41.25
CA GLU A 397 -1.75 56.54 42.56
C GLU A 397 -2.89 55.80 43.29
N LYS A 398 -3.68 54.96 42.60
CA LYS A 398 -4.79 54.16 43.17
C LYS A 398 -4.99 52.75 42.58
N VAL A 399 -4.15 52.29 41.64
CA VAL A 399 -4.23 50.93 41.05
C VAL A 399 -2.83 50.47 40.67
N ALA A 400 -2.41 49.29 41.14
CA ALA A 400 -1.19 48.63 40.68
C ALA A 400 -1.53 47.71 39.49
N LYS A 401 -0.98 48.00 38.31
CA LYS A 401 -1.06 47.10 37.13
C LYS A 401 0.31 46.46 36.91
N LEU A 402 0.33 45.15 36.64
CA LEU A 402 1.51 44.45 36.18
C LEU A 402 1.50 44.44 34.65
N GLU A 403 2.60 44.86 34.03
CA GLU A 403 2.85 44.65 32.59
C GLU A 403 3.93 43.59 32.44
N SER A 404 3.79 42.71 31.44
CA SER A 404 4.73 41.63 31.22
C SER A 404 5.41 41.71 29.88
N VAL A 405 6.71 41.43 29.84
CA VAL A 405 7.46 41.29 28.59
C VAL A 405 8.20 39.96 28.60
N THR A 406 8.07 39.20 27.52
CA THR A 406 8.64 37.86 27.38
C THR A 406 9.82 37.92 26.40
N SER A 407 10.92 37.27 26.76
CA SER A 407 12.11 37.13 25.93
C SER A 407 12.61 35.69 25.99
N GLY A 408 13.14 35.17 24.88
CA GLY A 408 13.50 33.76 24.78
C GLY A 408 13.92 33.35 23.38
N SER A 409 14.19 32.06 23.22
CA SER A 409 14.51 31.45 21.93
C SER A 409 13.34 30.58 21.47
N LEU A 410 12.86 30.82 20.24
CA LEU A 410 11.87 30.00 19.55
C LEU A 410 12.53 29.38 18.31
N LEU A 411 12.41 28.07 18.14
CA LEU A 411 12.74 27.37 16.91
C LEU A 411 11.52 26.60 16.45
N ARG A 412 10.93 27.04 15.32
CA ARG A 412 9.91 26.31 14.59
C ARG A 412 10.50 25.85 13.27
N VAL A 413 10.39 24.55 12.99
CA VAL A 413 10.94 23.96 11.77
C VAL A 413 10.03 22.88 11.22
N THR A 414 9.88 22.85 9.90
CA THR A 414 9.31 21.71 9.18
C THR A 414 10.34 21.22 8.17
N PRO A 415 10.97 20.05 8.39
CA PRO A 415 11.94 19.51 7.46
C PRO A 415 11.26 18.66 6.38
N ARG A 416 11.90 18.61 5.21
CA ARG A 416 11.55 17.72 4.10
C ARG A 416 12.83 17.18 3.46
N MET A 417 13.04 15.88 3.57
CA MET A 417 14.10 15.18 2.84
C MET A 417 13.70 15.06 1.37
N ILE A 418 14.61 15.44 0.49
CA ILE A 418 14.47 15.35 -0.97
C ILE A 418 15.74 14.73 -1.54
N GLU A 419 15.64 14.14 -2.71
CA GLU A 419 16.76 13.59 -3.45
C GLU A 419 16.84 14.28 -4.81
N THR A 420 17.96 14.96 -5.07
CA THR A 420 18.22 15.71 -6.30
C THR A 420 19.49 15.13 -6.93
N GLU A 421 19.38 14.56 -8.14
CA GLU A 421 20.53 13.98 -8.87
C GLU A 421 21.34 12.93 -8.05
N GLY A 422 20.67 12.19 -7.17
CA GLY A 422 21.30 11.18 -6.29
C GLY A 422 21.96 11.75 -5.03
N VAL A 423 21.86 13.06 -4.80
CA VAL A 423 22.32 13.72 -3.57
C VAL A 423 21.14 13.91 -2.63
N GLN A 424 21.31 13.51 -1.37
CA GLN A 424 20.31 13.72 -0.32
C GLN A 424 20.40 15.15 0.23
N GLU A 425 19.29 15.87 0.15
CA GLU A 425 19.16 17.22 0.65
C GLU A 425 17.99 17.33 1.63
N VAL A 426 18.07 18.31 2.52
CA VAL A 426 17.03 18.63 3.48
C VAL A 426 16.55 20.04 3.18
N LEU A 427 15.30 20.14 2.72
CA LEU A 427 14.57 21.40 2.63
C LEU A 427 13.96 21.71 4.00
N LEU A 428 14.22 22.91 4.49
CA LEU A 428 13.76 23.39 5.78
C LEU A 428 12.88 24.62 5.60
N ASN A 429 11.70 24.62 6.22
CA ASN A 429 10.96 25.85 6.50
C ASN A 429 11.23 26.23 7.96
N LEU A 430 11.89 27.37 8.17
CA LEU A 430 12.44 27.79 9.45
C LEU A 430 11.82 29.11 9.91
N ASN A 431 11.45 29.16 11.17
CA ASN A 431 11.18 30.38 11.91
C ASN A 431 11.96 30.34 13.23
N ILE A 432 12.91 31.25 13.37
CA ILE A 432 13.83 31.34 14.49
C ILE A 432 13.63 32.71 15.13
N GLN A 433 13.43 32.74 16.44
CA GLN A 433 13.40 33.97 17.23
C GLN A 433 14.39 33.84 18.37
N ASP A 434 15.16 34.89 18.64
CA ASP A 434 16.07 34.97 19.77
C ASP A 434 15.97 36.33 20.45
N GLY A 435 15.60 36.33 21.72
CA GLY A 435 15.46 37.50 22.55
C GLY A 435 16.51 37.54 23.66
N GLN A 436 17.13 38.70 23.86
CA GLN A 436 18.11 38.95 24.92
C GLN A 436 17.72 40.15 25.78
N GLN A 437 17.95 40.04 27.09
CA GLN A 437 17.79 41.11 28.06
C GLN A 437 19.05 41.98 28.11
N GLN A 438 18.88 43.30 28.12
CA GLN A 438 19.94 44.25 28.41
C GLN A 438 19.71 44.93 29.76
N ALA A 439 20.80 45.27 30.46
CA ALA A 439 20.71 46.07 31.68
C ALA A 439 20.14 47.46 31.35
N SER A 440 19.25 47.95 32.23
CA SER A 440 18.60 49.26 32.04
C SER A 440 19.64 50.38 32.03
N THR A 441 19.50 51.30 31.08
CA THR A 441 20.37 52.48 30.95
C THR A 441 20.02 53.60 31.94
N ASN A 442 18.87 53.51 32.61
CA ASN A 442 18.37 54.53 33.54
C ASN A 442 18.31 54.01 34.99
N SER A 443 19.16 54.58 35.85
CA SER A 443 19.21 54.23 37.29
C SER A 443 17.96 54.63 38.07
N ASN A 444 17.18 55.59 37.55
CA ASN A 444 16.00 56.13 38.22
C ASN A 444 14.71 55.35 37.89
N GLU A 445 14.68 54.59 36.79
CA GLU A 445 13.53 53.79 36.37
C GLU A 445 14.01 52.54 35.63
N PRO A 446 14.31 51.44 36.36
CA PRO A 446 14.93 50.26 35.79
C PRO A 446 13.91 49.39 35.04
N LEU A 447 13.42 49.88 33.89
CA LEU A 447 12.66 49.07 32.96
C LEU A 447 13.62 48.16 32.17
N PRO A 448 13.29 46.87 31.99
CA PRO A 448 14.10 45.96 31.18
C PRO A 448 13.98 46.31 29.69
N GLU A 449 15.11 46.44 28.99
CA GLU A 449 15.16 46.49 27.53
C GLU A 449 15.33 45.05 27.00
N ILE A 450 14.51 44.68 26.01
CA ILE A 450 14.58 43.38 25.34
C ILE A 450 14.91 43.60 23.87
N ARG A 451 15.91 42.89 23.38
CA ARG A 451 16.32 42.89 21.98
C ARG A 451 15.96 41.56 21.36
N ASN A 452 15.09 41.59 20.36
CA ASN A 452 14.66 40.41 19.62
C ASN A 452 15.29 40.37 18.23
N SER A 453 15.62 39.17 17.77
CA SER A 453 16.10 38.87 16.43
C SER A 453 15.22 37.77 15.85
N ASP A 454 14.66 38.00 14.67
CA ASP A 454 13.69 37.10 14.03
C ASP A 454 14.14 36.74 12.61
N ILE A 455 14.13 35.46 12.26
CA ILE A 455 14.39 34.94 10.91
C ILE A 455 13.26 34.02 10.50
N SER A 456 12.65 34.30 9.36
CA SER A 456 11.72 33.39 8.69
C SER A 456 12.21 33.14 7.27
N THR A 457 12.62 31.90 6.97
CA THR A 457 13.23 31.57 5.68
C THR A 457 12.95 30.13 5.28
N GLN A 458 13.11 29.85 3.98
CA GLN A 458 13.16 28.50 3.44
C GLN A 458 14.55 28.27 2.89
N ALA A 459 15.15 27.15 3.26
CA ALA A 459 16.52 26.84 2.90
C ALA A 459 16.67 25.36 2.57
N THR A 460 17.53 25.04 1.61
CA THR A 460 17.90 23.66 1.26
C THR A 460 19.38 23.48 1.56
N LEU A 461 19.73 22.38 2.21
CA LEU A 461 21.11 22.03 2.54
C LEU A 461 21.35 20.53 2.32
N GLN A 462 22.57 20.16 1.94
CA GLN A 462 22.96 18.75 1.88
C GLN A 462 23.07 18.18 3.29
N VAL A 463 22.82 16.88 3.41
CA VAL A 463 22.93 16.17 4.68
C VAL A 463 24.32 16.35 5.31
N GLY A 464 24.36 16.76 6.58
CA GLY A 464 25.60 16.88 7.35
C GLY A 464 26.36 18.19 7.16
N GLN A 465 26.02 19.00 6.15
CA GLN A 465 26.60 20.32 5.94
C GLN A 465 25.91 21.38 6.83
N SER A 466 26.64 22.46 7.09
CA SER A 466 26.07 23.65 7.72
C SER A 466 25.85 24.75 6.70
N LEU A 467 24.73 25.47 6.84
CA LEU A 467 24.33 26.56 5.98
C LEU A 467 24.23 27.85 6.79
N LEU A 468 24.87 28.91 6.33
CA LEU A 468 24.69 30.25 6.89
C LEU A 468 23.39 30.83 6.35
N LEU A 469 22.38 30.99 7.21
CA LEU A 469 21.07 31.52 6.82
C LEU A 469 21.11 33.03 6.60
N GLY A 470 21.96 33.72 7.35
CA GLY A 470 22.11 35.17 7.30
C GLY A 470 22.73 35.72 8.57
N GLY A 471 22.70 37.05 8.66
CA GLY A 471 23.25 37.81 9.78
C GLY A 471 23.10 39.31 9.58
N PHE A 472 23.39 40.08 10.62
CA PHE A 472 23.35 41.54 10.58
C PHE A 472 24.44 42.13 11.47
N ILE A 473 24.90 43.32 11.12
CA ILE A 473 25.91 44.07 11.86
C ILE A 473 25.20 45.00 12.83
N GLN A 474 25.69 45.05 14.07
CA GLN A 474 25.24 45.95 15.10
C GLN A 474 26.40 46.80 15.59
N ASP A 475 26.25 48.12 15.44
CA ASP A 475 27.19 49.10 15.95
C ASP A 475 26.69 49.69 17.27
N THR A 476 27.55 49.71 18.28
CA THR A 476 27.30 50.36 19.56
C THR A 476 28.37 51.42 19.78
N GLN A 477 27.96 52.68 19.90
CA GLN A 477 28.84 53.79 20.23
C GLN A 477 28.56 54.26 21.66
N ILE A 478 29.59 54.26 22.50
CA ILE A 478 29.54 54.77 23.86
C ILE A 478 30.46 55.99 23.91
N GLU A 479 29.88 57.17 24.09
CA GLU A 479 30.62 58.42 24.31
C GLU A 479 30.48 58.81 25.79
N SER A 480 31.61 58.83 26.50
CA SER A 480 31.70 59.28 27.89
C SER A 480 32.45 60.60 27.94
N GLN A 481 31.82 61.62 28.51
CA GLN A 481 32.44 62.94 28.66
C GLN A 481 32.60 63.28 30.14
N ASN A 482 33.86 63.39 30.56
CA ASN A 482 34.22 63.90 31.88
C ASN A 482 34.66 65.35 31.75
N LYS A 483 33.99 66.26 32.45
CA LYS A 483 34.37 67.69 32.48
C LYS A 483 34.43 68.21 33.91
N ILE A 484 35.35 69.14 34.17
CA ILE A 484 35.36 69.89 35.44
C ILE A 484 34.28 70.97 35.35
N PRO A 485 33.31 71.03 36.29
CA PRO A 485 32.30 72.09 36.32
C PRO A 485 32.94 73.49 36.34
N LEU A 486 32.30 74.48 35.71
CA LEU A 486 32.78 75.86 35.49
C LEU A 486 33.95 75.97 34.50
N LEU A 487 35.05 75.23 34.68
CA LEU A 487 36.26 75.36 33.86
C LEU A 487 36.10 74.70 32.47
N GLY A 488 35.32 73.61 32.37
CA GLY A 488 35.05 72.91 31.12
C GLY A 488 34.10 73.65 30.16
N ASP A 489 33.40 74.68 30.65
CA ASP A 489 32.39 75.42 29.88
C ASP A 489 32.90 76.77 29.33
N ILE A 490 34.17 77.14 29.60
CA ILE A 490 34.78 78.39 29.13
C ILE A 490 35.00 78.31 27.60
N PRO A 491 34.46 79.26 26.81
CA PRO A 491 34.76 79.36 25.38
C PRO A 491 36.28 79.48 25.15
N LEU A 492 36.81 78.87 24.07
CA LEU A 492 38.25 78.80 23.73
C LEU A 492 39.14 77.96 24.66
N LEU A 493 38.94 77.99 25.99
CA LEU A 493 39.84 77.34 26.96
C LEU A 493 39.28 76.06 27.60
N GLY A 494 37.97 75.82 27.54
CA GLY A 494 37.31 74.65 28.15
C GLY A 494 37.75 73.29 27.57
N GLY A 495 38.42 73.29 26.41
CA GLY A 495 39.01 72.11 25.80
C GLY A 495 40.08 71.42 26.65
N LEU A 496 40.81 72.16 27.50
CA LEU A 496 41.84 71.59 28.38
C LEU A 496 41.27 70.92 29.65
N PHE A 497 40.02 71.23 29.98
CA PHE A 497 39.36 70.78 31.22
C PHE A 497 38.21 69.78 30.96
N ARG A 498 38.17 69.21 29.74
CA ARG A 498 37.26 68.13 29.36
C ARG A 498 38.06 66.96 28.77
N SER A 499 37.62 65.75 29.09
CA SER A 499 38.11 64.50 28.50
C SER A 499 36.91 63.77 27.91
N THR A 500 36.99 63.44 26.63
CA THR A 500 35.98 62.65 25.93
C THR A 500 36.59 61.30 25.61
N ASP A 501 36.00 60.24 26.13
CA ASP A 501 36.30 58.87 25.76
C ASP A 501 35.24 58.37 24.77
N LYS A 502 35.68 57.87 23.62
CA LYS A 502 34.81 57.36 22.55
C LYS A 502 35.13 55.90 22.32
N GLN A 503 34.24 55.01 22.74
CA GLN A 503 34.33 53.60 22.49
C GLN A 503 33.32 53.19 21.43
N SER A 504 33.79 52.59 20.33
CA SER A 504 32.94 52.02 19.28
C SER A 504 33.12 50.50 19.28
N HIS A 505 32.03 49.76 19.36
CA HIS A 505 32.02 48.31 19.35
C HIS A 505 31.03 47.81 18.30
N SER A 506 31.54 47.08 17.31
CA SER A 506 30.76 46.56 16.19
C SER A 506 30.77 45.04 16.24
N VAL A 507 29.59 44.43 16.28
CA VAL A 507 29.40 42.96 16.35
C VAL A 507 28.56 42.52 15.18
N VAL A 508 28.89 41.38 14.58
CA VAL A 508 28.08 40.72 13.57
C VAL A 508 27.43 39.49 14.18
N ARG A 509 26.10 39.43 14.09
CA ARG A 509 25.32 38.27 14.49
C ARG A 509 25.09 37.37 13.29
N LEU A 510 25.41 36.08 13.43
CA LEU A 510 25.32 35.04 12.40
C LEU A 510 24.38 33.92 12.85
N PHE A 511 23.62 33.38 11.90
CA PHE A 511 22.71 32.26 12.11
C PHE A 511 23.13 31.08 11.24
N LEU A 512 23.69 30.06 11.87
CA LEU A 512 24.13 28.83 11.20
C LEU A 512 23.12 27.71 11.47
N ILE A 513 22.69 27.00 10.43
CA ILE A 513 21.82 25.83 10.54
C ILE A 513 22.58 24.57 10.12
N LYS A 514 22.31 23.46 10.79
CA LYS A 514 22.73 22.13 10.38
C LYS A 514 21.57 21.15 10.52
N ALA A 515 21.44 20.24 9.55
CA ALA A 515 20.43 19.18 9.57
C ALA A 515 21.09 17.83 9.29
N VAL A 516 20.77 16.84 10.14
CA VAL A 516 21.36 15.50 10.06
C VAL A 516 20.26 14.45 10.30
N PRO A 517 20.15 13.40 9.46
CA PRO A 517 19.26 12.29 9.73
C PRO A 517 19.78 11.48 10.93
N VAL A 518 18.93 11.28 11.94
CA VAL A 518 19.28 10.59 13.20
C VAL A 518 19.54 9.09 12.99
N ASN A 519 19.00 8.51 11.92
CA ASN A 519 19.20 7.10 11.57
C ASN A 519 20.47 6.83 10.75
N ALA A 520 21.36 7.80 10.56
CA ALA A 520 22.68 7.58 9.97
C ALA A 520 23.70 7.04 11.01
N GLY A 521 23.23 6.11 11.85
CA GLY A 521 24.03 5.40 12.85
C GLY A 521 24.28 3.97 12.39
N GLU A 522 25.51 3.75 11.92
CA GLU A 522 26.18 2.51 11.46
C GLU A 522 25.79 1.92 10.11
#